data_AF-A0A523RTG3-F1
#
_entry.id   AF-A0A523RTG3-F1
#
_cell.length_a   1.000
_cell.length_b   1.000
_cell.length_c   1.000
_cell.angle_alpha   90.00
_cell.angle_beta   90.00
_cell.angle_gamma   90.00
#
_symmetry.space_group_name_H-M   'P 1'
#
loop_
_entity.id
_entity.type
_entity.pdbx_description
1 polymer ?
#
loop_
_entity_poly.entity_id
_entity_poly.type
_entity_poly.pdbx_seq_one_letter_code
_entity_poly.pdbx_strand_id
1 'polypeptide(L)'
;MRYAHGIVTGAVLPLIIFFVAAIIKATGNGADAVVLAILWNIYIIWFIISIGIAVFPPIIIYAVRRDMYREFIIFEAGGFGLFSPIWMILFTDLAGESWITLFTEGITDGLIAPGLGLTIVGIDISNVFLVPILGLASIIGSILRRRSFIHKSGTAGEMAALGPLNEDSELAESPPTEKDPIEVEMPNVTPPEASEKTVADLRTLLTELGVPEPTINQIVNSGIATTTDLVATSADHLVTLTGLDKKTIEDIHMAVQKKVWFGGL
;
A
#
# COMPACT_ATOMS: atom_id res chain seq x y z
N MET A 1 6.20 -6.62 -6.50
CA MET A 1 5.33 -5.49 -6.94
C MET A 1 3.83 -5.84 -6.91
N ARG A 2 3.32 -6.53 -5.87
CA ARG A 2 1.88 -6.89 -5.73
C ARG A 2 0.98 -5.71 -5.34
N TYR A 3 1.55 -4.66 -4.72
CA TYR A 3 0.82 -3.55 -4.09
C TYR A 3 0.36 -2.43 -5.03
N ALA A 4 0.91 -2.32 -6.24
CA ALA A 4 0.60 -1.20 -7.14
C ALA A 4 -0.77 -1.34 -7.81
N HIS A 5 -1.22 -2.56 -8.10
CA HIS A 5 -2.42 -2.80 -8.90
C HIS A 5 -3.74 -2.51 -8.15
N GLY A 6 -3.81 -2.75 -6.84
CA GLY A 6 -5.00 -2.44 -6.03
C GLY A 6 -5.23 -0.95 -5.77
N ILE A 7 -4.21 -0.11 -5.97
CA ILE A 7 -4.37 1.35 -5.93
C ILE A 7 -4.95 1.84 -7.26
N VAL A 8 -4.65 1.18 -8.37
CA VAL A 8 -5.11 1.61 -9.70
C VAL A 8 -6.62 1.52 -9.79
N THR A 9 -7.24 0.39 -9.44
CA THR A 9 -8.70 0.26 -9.53
C THR A 9 -9.40 1.19 -8.53
N GLY A 10 -8.98 1.19 -7.26
CA GLY A 10 -9.59 2.02 -6.22
C GLY A 10 -9.41 3.54 -6.42
N ALA A 11 -8.44 3.97 -7.23
CA ALA A 11 -8.26 5.37 -7.61
C ALA A 11 -8.95 5.73 -8.94
N VAL A 12 -8.85 4.86 -9.94
CA VAL A 12 -9.34 5.11 -11.30
C VAL A 12 -10.85 4.91 -11.40
N LEU A 13 -11.41 3.94 -10.67
CA LEU A 13 -12.83 3.64 -10.74
C LEU A 13 -13.69 4.81 -10.21
N PRO A 14 -13.40 5.41 -9.03
CA PRO A 14 -14.12 6.60 -8.61
C PRO A 14 -13.89 7.79 -9.56
N LEU A 15 -12.70 7.94 -10.16
CA LEU A 15 -12.43 8.97 -11.16
C LEU A 15 -13.41 8.87 -12.34
N ILE A 16 -13.57 7.68 -12.92
CA ILE A 16 -14.48 7.46 -14.06
C ILE A 16 -15.93 7.73 -13.64
N ILE A 17 -16.34 7.25 -12.47
CA ILE A 17 -17.71 7.43 -11.96
C ILE A 17 -18.05 8.92 -11.85
N PHE A 18 -17.21 9.69 -11.16
CA PHE A 18 -17.48 11.12 -10.93
C PHE A 18 -17.29 11.96 -12.19
N PHE A 19 -16.36 11.59 -13.07
CA PHE A 19 -16.18 12.28 -14.35
C PHE A 19 -17.43 12.20 -15.24
N VAL A 20 -17.99 11.01 -15.41
CA VAL A 20 -19.22 10.83 -16.21
C VAL A 20 -20.40 11.53 -15.55
N ALA A 21 -20.53 11.45 -14.22
CA ALA A 21 -21.56 12.19 -13.49
C ALA A 21 -21.45 13.70 -13.70
N ALA A 22 -20.23 14.26 -13.69
CA ALA A 22 -19.99 15.67 -13.96
C ALA A 22 -20.32 16.05 -15.40
N ILE A 23 -20.03 15.21 -16.40
CA ILE A 23 -20.43 15.46 -17.78
C ILE A 23 -21.95 15.50 -17.91
N ILE A 24 -22.66 14.53 -17.33
CA ILE A 24 -24.13 14.49 -17.37
C ILE A 24 -24.70 15.77 -16.75
N LYS A 25 -24.17 16.18 -15.59
CA LYS A 25 -24.59 17.39 -14.90
C LYS A 25 -24.30 18.66 -15.71
N ALA A 26 -23.08 18.81 -16.21
CA ALA A 26 -22.68 19.95 -17.03
C ALA A 26 -23.54 20.07 -18.30
N THR A 27 -23.92 18.94 -18.90
CA THR A 27 -24.80 18.89 -20.08
C THR A 27 -26.24 19.27 -19.74
N GLY A 28 -26.66 19.10 -18.47
CA GLY A 28 -27.99 19.48 -18.00
C GLY A 28 -28.16 20.98 -17.74
N ASN A 29 -27.07 21.74 -17.61
CA ASN A 29 -27.12 23.17 -17.35
C ASN A 29 -27.72 23.93 -18.55
N GLY A 30 -28.93 24.47 -18.36
CA GLY A 30 -29.65 25.22 -19.40
C GLY A 30 -30.41 24.36 -20.42
N ALA A 31 -30.51 23.04 -20.18
CA ALA A 31 -31.31 22.14 -21.00
C ALA A 31 -32.82 22.33 -20.79
N ASP A 32 -33.62 22.04 -21.82
CA ASP A 32 -35.06 22.01 -21.74
C ASP A 32 -35.56 20.78 -20.95
N ALA A 33 -36.82 20.84 -20.48
CA ALA A 33 -37.37 19.81 -19.58
C ALA A 33 -37.35 18.39 -20.16
N VAL A 34 -37.44 18.24 -21.48
CA VAL A 34 -37.39 16.93 -22.15
C VAL A 34 -35.97 16.36 -22.09
N VAL A 35 -34.95 17.17 -22.39
CA VAL A 35 -33.55 16.76 -22.31
C VAL A 35 -33.14 16.47 -20.87
N LEU A 36 -33.61 17.26 -19.90
CA LEU A 36 -33.35 17.02 -18.48
C LEU A 36 -33.87 15.65 -18.02
N ALA A 37 -35.08 15.27 -18.44
CA ALA A 37 -35.64 13.95 -18.14
C ALA A 37 -34.82 12.81 -18.76
N ILE A 38 -34.28 13.01 -19.97
CA ILE A 38 -33.40 12.03 -20.64
C ILE A 38 -32.08 11.90 -19.87
N LEU A 39 -31.45 13.03 -19.50
CA LEU A 39 -30.20 13.04 -18.73
C LEU A 39 -30.37 12.39 -17.36
N TRP A 40 -31.52 12.57 -16.71
CA TRP A 40 -31.86 11.88 -15.46
C TRP A 40 -31.93 10.36 -15.64
N ASN A 41 -32.56 9.87 -16.71
CA ASN A 41 -32.59 8.44 -17.00
C ASN A 41 -31.18 7.87 -17.30
N ILE A 42 -30.35 8.63 -18.02
CA ILE A 42 -28.95 8.28 -18.27
C ILE A 42 -28.18 8.20 -16.95
N TYR A 43 -28.39 9.17 -16.04
CA TYR A 43 -27.80 9.16 -14.71
C TYR A 43 -28.22 7.93 -13.90
N ILE A 44 -29.51 7.57 -13.89
CA ILE A 44 -30.00 6.37 -13.18
C ILE A 44 -29.29 5.11 -13.69
N ILE A 45 -29.24 4.92 -15.01
CA ILE A 45 -28.58 3.77 -15.63
C ILE A 45 -27.10 3.76 -15.26
N TRP A 46 -26.42 4.90 -15.36
CA TRP A 46 -25.01 5.04 -15.02
C TRP A 46 -24.73 4.75 -13.55
N PHE A 47 -25.58 5.21 -12.63
CA PHE A 47 -25.46 4.97 -11.20
C PHE A 47 -25.55 3.48 -10.87
N ILE A 48 -26.53 2.77 -11.44
CA ILE A 48 -26.69 1.33 -11.26
C ILE A 48 -25.48 0.56 -11.81
N ILE A 49 -25.02 0.93 -13.01
CA ILE A 49 -23.82 0.34 -13.62
C ILE A 49 -22.60 0.58 -12.72
N SER A 50 -22.44 1.78 -12.18
CA SER A 50 -21.33 2.16 -11.30
C SER A 50 -21.28 1.32 -10.02
N ILE A 51 -22.43 1.06 -9.40
CA ILE A 51 -22.53 0.13 -8.25
C ILE A 51 -22.07 -1.27 -8.68
N GLY A 52 -22.53 -1.75 -9.84
CA GLY A 52 -22.09 -3.01 -10.40
C GLY A 52 -20.57 -3.07 -10.54
N ILE A 53 -19.97 -2.10 -11.23
CA ILE A 53 -18.52 -2.05 -11.48
C ILE A 53 -17.73 -1.99 -10.17
N ALA A 54 -18.24 -1.33 -9.12
CA ALA A 54 -17.59 -1.29 -7.82
C ALA A 54 -17.68 -2.63 -7.05
N VAL A 55 -18.79 -3.36 -7.19
CA VAL A 55 -19.07 -4.58 -6.40
C VAL A 55 -18.60 -5.86 -7.09
N PHE A 56 -18.63 -5.93 -8.41
CA PHE A 56 -18.25 -7.13 -9.17
C PHE A 56 -16.78 -7.56 -8.99
N PRO A 57 -15.77 -6.66 -9.05
CA PRO A 57 -14.37 -7.06 -8.92
C PRO A 57 -14.04 -7.74 -7.58
N PRO A 58 -14.49 -7.20 -6.42
CA PRO A 58 -14.36 -7.91 -5.13
C PRO A 58 -15.00 -9.31 -5.15
N ILE A 59 -16.18 -9.47 -5.75
CA ILE A 59 -16.88 -10.77 -5.83
C ILE A 59 -16.08 -11.77 -6.68
N ILE A 60 -15.58 -11.35 -7.84
CA ILE A 60 -14.77 -12.21 -8.71
C ILE A 60 -13.51 -12.66 -7.99
N ILE A 61 -12.82 -11.75 -7.29
CA ILE A 61 -11.60 -12.06 -6.55
C ILE A 61 -11.90 -12.97 -5.37
N TYR A 62 -13.03 -12.79 -4.68
CA TYR A 62 -13.48 -13.73 -3.66
C TYR A 62 -13.72 -15.15 -4.22
N ALA A 63 -14.25 -15.26 -5.43
CA ALA A 63 -14.51 -16.55 -6.05
C ALA A 63 -13.22 -17.24 -6.56
N VAL A 64 -12.30 -16.48 -7.16
CA VAL A 64 -11.12 -17.02 -7.86
C VAL A 64 -9.87 -17.06 -6.97
N ARG A 65 -9.67 -16.09 -6.08
CA ARG A 65 -8.45 -15.91 -5.27
C ARG A 65 -8.76 -15.49 -3.82
N ARG A 66 -9.35 -16.42 -3.06
CA ARG A 66 -9.72 -16.22 -1.65
C ARG A 66 -8.55 -15.81 -0.75
N ASP A 67 -7.35 -16.26 -1.07
CA ASP A 67 -6.10 -15.96 -0.36
C ASP A 67 -5.69 -14.47 -0.47
N MET A 68 -5.96 -13.86 -1.63
CA MET A 68 -5.65 -12.44 -1.90
C MET A 68 -6.82 -11.50 -1.60
N TYR A 69 -8.02 -12.02 -1.38
CA TYR A 69 -9.25 -11.23 -1.24
C TYR A 69 -9.17 -10.18 -0.12
N ARG A 70 -8.63 -10.55 1.05
CA ARG A 70 -8.51 -9.63 2.19
C ARG A 70 -7.59 -8.46 1.90
N GLU A 71 -6.43 -8.75 1.31
CA GLU A 71 -5.46 -7.73 0.92
C GLU A 71 -6.05 -6.83 -0.16
N PHE A 72 -6.69 -7.43 -1.17
CA PHE A 72 -7.38 -6.71 -2.24
C PHE A 72 -8.43 -5.74 -1.71
N ILE A 73 -9.33 -6.18 -0.81
CA ILE A 73 -10.35 -5.30 -0.22
C ILE A 73 -9.72 -4.16 0.57
N ILE A 74 -8.67 -4.41 1.35
CA ILE A 74 -8.00 -3.34 2.12
C ILE A 74 -7.44 -2.27 1.18
N PHE A 75 -6.83 -2.69 0.07
CA PHE A 75 -6.30 -1.77 -0.94
C PHE A 75 -7.39 -1.01 -1.68
N GLU A 76 -8.41 -1.72 -2.17
CA GLU A 76 -9.50 -1.12 -2.93
C GLU A 76 -10.34 -0.20 -2.06
N ALA A 77 -10.74 -0.61 -0.87
CA ALA A 77 -11.47 0.24 0.08
C ALA A 77 -10.62 1.43 0.54
N GLY A 78 -9.32 1.23 0.72
CA GLY A 78 -8.38 2.30 1.02
C GLY A 78 -8.23 3.31 -0.12
N GLY A 79 -8.18 2.82 -1.36
CA GLY A 79 -8.15 3.63 -2.58
C GLY A 79 -9.45 4.42 -2.75
N PHE A 80 -10.59 3.72 -2.70
CA PHE A 80 -11.92 4.32 -2.80
C PHE A 80 -12.13 5.41 -1.74
N GLY A 81 -11.81 5.12 -0.47
CA GLY A 81 -12.02 6.05 0.63
C GLY A 81 -11.20 7.33 0.51
N LEU A 82 -9.97 7.23 0.01
CA LEU A 82 -9.09 8.39 -0.14
C LEU A 82 -9.36 9.18 -1.43
N PHE A 83 -9.57 8.49 -2.55
CA PHE A 83 -9.68 9.13 -3.85
C PHE A 83 -11.09 9.58 -4.19
N SER A 84 -12.14 8.91 -3.70
CA SER A 84 -13.53 9.30 -3.96
C SER A 84 -13.82 10.74 -3.54
N PRO A 85 -13.46 11.21 -2.32
CA PRO A 85 -13.66 12.61 -1.95
C PRO A 85 -12.89 13.60 -2.82
N ILE A 86 -11.65 13.26 -3.21
CA ILE A 86 -10.79 14.10 -4.04
C ILE A 86 -11.41 14.29 -5.43
N TRP A 87 -11.82 13.19 -6.06
CA TRP A 87 -12.44 13.23 -7.39
C TRP A 87 -13.80 13.92 -7.36
N MET A 88 -14.61 13.66 -6.34
CA MET A 88 -15.90 14.32 -6.17
C MET A 88 -15.73 15.86 -6.08
N ILE A 89 -14.79 16.36 -5.28
CA ILE A 89 -14.50 17.81 -5.20
C ILE A 89 -14.09 18.36 -6.56
N LEU A 90 -13.10 17.71 -7.21
CA LEU A 90 -12.56 18.15 -8.50
C LEU A 90 -13.63 18.21 -9.60
N PHE A 91 -14.47 17.18 -9.69
CA PHE A 91 -15.47 17.07 -10.75
C PHE A 91 -16.73 17.86 -10.45
N THR A 92 -16.99 18.22 -9.19
CA THR A 92 -18.04 19.20 -8.83
C THR A 92 -17.69 20.57 -9.42
N ASP A 93 -16.46 21.03 -9.21
CA ASP A 93 -15.95 22.27 -9.81
C ASP A 93 -15.98 22.22 -11.34
N LEU A 94 -15.59 21.08 -11.93
CA LEU A 94 -15.59 20.90 -13.38
C LEU A 94 -17.01 20.87 -13.98
N ALA A 95 -18.01 20.45 -13.20
CA ALA A 95 -19.42 20.47 -13.59
C ALA A 95 -20.03 21.89 -13.53
N GLY A 96 -19.31 22.88 -13.01
CA GLY A 96 -19.73 24.28 -12.95
C GLY A 96 -20.33 24.71 -11.61
N GLU A 97 -20.31 23.86 -10.59
CA GLU A 97 -20.71 24.21 -9.22
C GLU A 97 -19.49 24.34 -8.33
N SER A 98 -19.49 25.33 -7.43
CA SER A 98 -18.38 25.44 -6.48
C SER A 98 -18.41 24.27 -5.50
N TRP A 99 -17.29 23.61 -5.29
CA TRP A 99 -17.17 22.60 -4.23
C TRP A 99 -17.60 23.12 -2.86
N ILE A 100 -17.57 24.44 -2.61
CA ILE A 100 -18.06 25.05 -1.37
C ILE A 100 -19.55 24.79 -1.16
N THR A 101 -20.37 24.85 -2.23
CA THR A 101 -21.82 24.61 -2.13
C THR A 101 -22.10 23.18 -1.67
N LEU A 102 -21.26 22.22 -2.06
CA LEU A 102 -21.35 20.84 -1.60
C LEU A 102 -21.13 20.71 -0.08
N PHE A 103 -20.27 21.54 0.52
CA PHE A 103 -20.04 21.55 1.98
C PHE A 103 -21.09 22.37 2.76
N THR A 104 -21.74 23.34 2.12
CA THR A 104 -22.72 24.22 2.80
C THR A 104 -24.17 23.76 2.63
N GLU A 105 -24.52 23.23 1.46
CA GLU A 105 -25.89 22.89 1.08
C GLU A 105 -26.08 21.38 0.91
N GLY A 106 -25.02 20.66 0.54
CA GLY A 106 -25.05 19.21 0.32
C GLY A 106 -25.21 18.87 -1.17
N ILE A 107 -25.74 17.68 -1.46
CA ILE A 107 -25.98 17.21 -2.84
C ILE A 107 -27.48 17.03 -3.03
N THR A 108 -28.07 17.76 -3.97
CA THR A 108 -29.46 17.56 -4.38
C THR A 108 -29.58 16.39 -5.35
N ASP A 109 -30.59 15.54 -5.19
CA ASP A 109 -30.86 14.36 -6.03
C ASP A 109 -29.63 13.42 -6.22
N GLY A 110 -28.74 13.39 -5.24
CA GLY A 110 -27.45 12.68 -5.34
C GLY A 110 -27.53 11.17 -5.12
N LEU A 111 -28.56 10.68 -4.45
CA LEU A 111 -28.81 9.26 -4.21
C LEU A 111 -30.09 8.83 -4.90
N ILE A 112 -30.11 7.60 -5.39
CA ILE A 112 -31.27 7.05 -6.07
C ILE A 112 -31.93 6.02 -5.17
N ALA A 113 -33.22 6.19 -4.90
CA ALA A 113 -33.98 5.27 -4.06
C ALA A 113 -35.38 4.97 -4.61
N PRO A 114 -35.95 3.80 -4.26
CA PRO A 114 -37.33 3.50 -4.58
C PRO A 114 -38.27 4.41 -3.79
N GLY A 115 -39.05 5.20 -4.49
CA GLY A 115 -40.15 5.99 -3.97
C GLY A 115 -41.44 5.18 -3.81
N LEU A 116 -42.46 5.80 -3.23
CA LEU A 116 -43.79 5.21 -3.12
C LEU A 116 -44.38 5.00 -4.53
N GLY A 117 -44.74 3.76 -4.86
CA GLY A 117 -45.40 3.41 -6.12
C GLY A 117 -44.49 2.96 -7.27
N LEU A 118 -43.32 2.36 -6.99
CA LEU A 118 -42.33 1.89 -7.99
C LEU A 118 -41.65 3.02 -8.78
N THR A 119 -41.80 4.27 -8.36
CA THR A 119 -41.09 5.41 -8.95
C THR A 119 -39.67 5.48 -8.39
N ILE A 120 -38.72 5.89 -9.23
CA ILE A 120 -37.35 6.15 -8.82
C ILE A 120 -37.24 7.64 -8.49
N VAL A 121 -36.84 7.97 -7.27
CA VAL A 121 -36.76 9.35 -6.78
C VAL A 121 -35.34 9.65 -6.32
N GLY A 122 -34.88 10.87 -6.58
CA GLY A 122 -33.63 11.40 -6.04
C GLY A 122 -33.78 11.70 -4.54
N ILE A 123 -32.75 11.35 -3.77
CA ILE A 123 -32.63 11.69 -2.35
C ILE A 123 -31.51 12.71 -2.21
N ASP A 124 -31.84 13.81 -1.55
CA ASP A 124 -30.89 14.83 -1.16
C ASP A 124 -29.98 14.34 -0.04
N ILE A 125 -28.68 14.61 -0.16
CA ILE A 125 -27.68 14.32 0.85
C ILE A 125 -27.31 15.63 1.54
N SER A 126 -27.84 15.83 2.74
CA SER A 126 -27.50 17.00 3.55
C SER A 126 -26.00 17.03 3.86
N ASN A 127 -25.43 18.24 3.84
CA ASN A 127 -24.07 18.53 4.28
C ASN A 127 -23.73 17.97 5.67
N VAL A 128 -24.70 17.94 6.59
CA VAL A 128 -24.53 17.40 7.96
C VAL A 128 -24.08 15.94 7.94
N PHE A 129 -24.50 15.17 6.93
CA PHE A 129 -24.07 13.78 6.74
C PHE A 129 -22.88 13.68 5.79
N LEU A 130 -22.90 14.44 4.71
CA LEU A 130 -21.89 14.37 3.65
C LEU A 130 -20.49 14.69 4.17
N VAL A 131 -20.33 15.79 4.92
CA VAL A 131 -19.02 16.27 5.37
C VAL A 131 -18.34 15.28 6.33
N PRO A 132 -19.01 14.78 7.38
CA PRO A 132 -18.43 13.75 8.25
C PRO A 132 -18.09 12.45 7.49
N ILE A 133 -18.94 12.03 6.54
CA ILE A 133 -18.71 10.80 5.77
C ILE A 133 -17.46 10.94 4.89
N LEU A 134 -17.31 12.06 4.18
CA LEU A 134 -16.15 12.32 3.33
C LEU A 134 -14.87 12.44 4.16
N GLY A 135 -14.94 13.12 5.30
CA GLY A 135 -13.80 13.23 6.23
C GLY A 135 -13.38 11.86 6.77
N LEU A 136 -14.34 11.06 7.23
CA LEU A 136 -14.10 9.71 7.73
C LEU A 136 -13.54 8.79 6.62
N ALA A 137 -14.12 8.85 5.42
CA ALA A 137 -13.64 8.09 4.26
C ALA A 137 -12.19 8.42 3.92
N SER A 138 -11.83 9.72 3.94
CA SER A 138 -10.45 10.20 3.69
C SER A 138 -9.47 9.71 4.76
N ILE A 139 -9.87 9.76 6.04
CA ILE A 139 -9.06 9.30 7.18
C ILE A 139 -8.87 7.78 7.10
N ILE A 140 -9.95 7.02 6.95
CA ILE A 140 -9.92 5.56 6.84
C ILE A 140 -9.08 5.15 5.61
N GLY A 141 -9.29 5.80 4.46
CA GLY A 141 -8.54 5.54 3.25
C GLY A 141 -7.04 5.74 3.43
N SER A 142 -6.66 6.83 4.11
CA SER A 142 -5.27 7.12 4.45
C SER A 142 -4.65 6.09 5.40
N ILE A 143 -5.40 5.63 6.41
CA ILE A 143 -4.94 4.61 7.36
C ILE A 143 -4.78 3.24 6.67
N LEU A 144 -5.77 2.81 5.90
CA LEU A 144 -5.73 1.52 5.19
C LEU A 144 -4.59 1.45 4.18
N ARG A 145 -4.23 2.58 3.55
CA ARG A 145 -3.11 2.67 2.61
C ARG A 145 -1.73 2.78 3.29
N ARG A 146 -1.65 2.97 4.62
CA ARG A 146 -0.34 2.95 5.29
C ARG A 146 0.28 1.57 5.17
N ARG A 147 1.53 1.53 4.68
CA ARG A 147 2.33 0.29 4.56
C ARG A 147 2.35 -0.52 5.86
N SER A 148 2.37 0.15 7.01
CA SER A 148 2.34 -0.49 8.34
C SER A 148 1.04 -1.23 8.65
N PHE A 149 -0.11 -0.77 8.12
CA PHE A 149 -1.39 -1.44 8.30
C PHE A 149 -1.51 -2.65 7.38
N ILE A 150 -1.02 -2.51 6.15
CA ILE A 150 -0.98 -3.58 5.14
C ILE A 150 -0.11 -4.75 5.62
N HIS A 151 1.08 -4.48 6.17
CA HIS A 151 1.94 -5.57 6.69
C HIS A 151 1.35 -6.30 7.89
N LYS A 152 0.47 -5.66 8.68
CA LYS A 152 -0.18 -6.27 9.85
C LYS A 152 -1.51 -6.95 9.51
N SER A 153 -2.18 -6.51 8.46
CA SER A 153 -3.59 -6.86 8.17
C SER A 153 -3.76 -7.62 6.85
N GLY A 154 -2.80 -7.49 5.92
CA GLY A 154 -2.61 -8.42 4.82
C GLY A 154 -2.29 -9.77 5.43
N THR A 155 -2.79 -10.83 4.80
CA THR A 155 -2.49 -12.20 5.18
C THR A 155 -1.00 -12.29 5.49
N ALA A 156 -0.69 -12.66 6.73
CA ALA A 156 0.46 -13.51 6.96
C ALA A 156 0.23 -14.74 6.08
N GLY A 157 0.49 -14.60 4.77
CA GLY A 157 1.09 -15.71 4.06
C GLY A 157 2.23 -16.07 4.96
N GLU A 158 2.13 -17.28 5.53
CA GLU A 158 3.22 -17.98 6.19
C GLU A 158 4.50 -17.35 5.67
N MET A 159 5.28 -16.68 6.54
CA MET A 159 6.68 -16.45 6.23
C MET A 159 7.11 -17.79 5.69
N ALA A 160 7.34 -17.90 4.37
CA ALA A 160 7.44 -19.18 3.68
C ALA A 160 8.31 -20.01 4.60
N ALA A 161 7.70 -20.95 5.33
CA ALA A 161 8.38 -21.57 6.44
C ALA A 161 9.57 -22.15 5.74
N LEU A 162 10.77 -21.62 6.04
CA LEU A 162 11.98 -21.91 5.28
C LEU A 162 12.00 -23.43 5.23
N GLY A 163 11.60 -23.98 4.08
CA GLY A 163 11.50 -25.41 3.94
C GLY A 163 12.91 -25.88 4.28
N PRO A 164 13.07 -26.90 5.14
CA PRO A 164 14.40 -27.40 5.41
C PRO A 164 15.04 -27.61 4.04
N LEU A 165 16.13 -26.88 3.78
CA LEU A 165 16.92 -27.06 2.58
C LEU A 165 17.40 -28.50 2.68
N ASN A 166 16.67 -29.39 2.01
CA ASN A 166 17.15 -30.73 1.76
C ASN A 166 18.40 -30.54 0.91
N GLU A 167 19.56 -30.61 1.56
CA GLU A 167 20.70 -31.28 0.98
C GLU A 167 20.17 -32.59 0.37
N ASP A 168 20.53 -32.86 -0.89
CA ASP A 168 20.08 -33.99 -1.72
C ASP A 168 18.94 -33.69 -2.70
N SER A 169 19.26 -32.96 -3.77
CA SER A 169 18.67 -33.26 -5.08
C SER A 169 19.70 -32.98 -6.18
N GLU A 170 20.66 -33.90 -6.28
CA GLU A 170 21.32 -34.18 -7.55
C GLU A 170 20.29 -34.78 -8.53
N LEU A 171 20.35 -34.32 -9.79
CA LEU A 171 19.82 -34.97 -11.01
C LEU A 171 18.28 -35.07 -11.18
N ALA A 172 17.70 -34.16 -11.98
CA ALA A 172 16.62 -34.48 -12.94
C ALA A 172 16.33 -33.33 -13.93
N GLU A 173 16.74 -33.55 -15.18
CA GLU A 173 16.07 -33.22 -16.46
C GLU A 173 15.58 -31.79 -16.79
N SER A 174 16.25 -31.16 -17.78
CA SER A 174 15.76 -30.04 -18.60
C SER A 174 14.52 -30.43 -19.43
N PRO A 175 13.60 -29.51 -19.81
CA PRO A 175 13.78 -28.65 -21.00
C PRO A 175 12.99 -27.28 -20.95
N PRO A 176 12.81 -26.48 -22.03
CA PRO A 176 13.78 -25.49 -22.53
C PRO A 176 13.21 -24.05 -22.67
N THR A 177 14.14 -23.11 -22.97
CA THR A 177 13.99 -21.92 -23.84
C THR A 177 13.90 -20.52 -23.21
N GLU A 178 14.96 -19.75 -23.48
CA GLU A 178 15.10 -18.29 -23.61
C GLU A 178 14.68 -17.37 -22.46
N LYS A 179 15.67 -16.98 -21.64
CA LYS A 179 15.89 -15.56 -21.30
C LYS A 179 17.40 -15.31 -21.19
N ASP A 180 17.88 -14.34 -21.94
CA ASP A 180 19.24 -13.80 -21.80
C ASP A 180 19.55 -13.50 -20.32
N PRO A 181 20.68 -13.97 -19.77
CA PRO A 181 21.14 -13.49 -18.48
C PRO A 181 21.57 -12.04 -18.65
N ILE A 182 20.88 -11.13 -17.97
CA ILE A 182 21.44 -9.81 -17.69
C ILE A 182 22.61 -10.07 -16.75
N GLU A 183 23.83 -10.17 -17.30
CA GLU A 183 25.07 -10.08 -16.54
C GLU A 183 25.10 -8.70 -15.88
N VAL A 184 24.61 -8.63 -14.65
CA VAL A 184 24.91 -7.52 -13.77
C VAL A 184 26.36 -7.72 -13.36
N GLU A 185 27.28 -7.02 -14.06
CA GLU A 185 28.64 -6.81 -13.56
C GLU A 185 28.53 -6.16 -12.19
N MET A 186 28.55 -6.97 -11.12
CA MET A 186 28.77 -6.43 -9.79
C MET A 186 30.18 -5.86 -9.77
N PRO A 187 30.36 -4.58 -9.42
CA PRO A 187 31.69 -4.03 -9.21
C PRO A 187 32.43 -4.96 -8.24
N ASN A 188 33.64 -5.39 -8.61
CA ASN A 188 34.48 -6.22 -7.77
C ASN A 188 34.99 -5.35 -6.61
N VAL A 189 34.13 -5.09 -5.62
CA VAL A 189 34.48 -4.39 -4.40
C VAL A 189 35.21 -5.39 -3.54
N THR A 190 36.54 -5.24 -3.48
CA THR A 190 37.38 -5.99 -2.55
C THR A 190 36.84 -5.81 -1.12
N PRO A 191 36.67 -6.90 -0.36
CA PRO A 191 36.24 -6.83 1.04
C PRO A 191 37.15 -5.87 1.82
N PRO A 192 36.63 -5.04 2.72
CA PRO A 192 37.45 -4.16 3.54
C PRO A 192 38.42 -4.98 4.39
N GLU A 193 39.72 -4.71 4.26
CA GLU A 193 40.74 -5.38 5.06
C GLU A 193 40.63 -4.95 6.53
N ALA A 194 40.64 -5.93 7.44
CA ALA A 194 40.63 -5.70 8.88
C ALA A 194 41.91 -4.95 9.30
N SER A 195 41.80 -3.66 9.57
CA SER A 195 42.87 -2.84 10.13
C SER A 195 42.56 -2.48 11.58
N GLU A 196 43.57 -2.16 12.39
CA GLU A 196 43.37 -1.70 13.77
C GLU A 196 42.42 -0.48 13.85
N LYS A 197 42.45 0.36 12.81
CA LYS A 197 41.57 1.53 12.67
C LYS A 197 40.10 1.13 12.47
N THR A 198 39.81 0.15 11.62
CA THR A 198 38.42 -0.29 11.36
C THR A 198 37.80 -0.98 12.57
N VAL A 199 38.61 -1.69 13.36
CA VAL A 199 38.18 -2.28 14.63
C VAL A 199 37.88 -1.19 15.66
N ALA A 200 38.71 -0.15 15.74
CA ALA A 200 38.46 0.99 16.62
C ALA A 200 37.19 1.77 16.23
N ASP A 201 36.93 1.94 14.93
CA ASP A 201 35.72 2.58 14.41
C ASP A 201 34.47 1.77 14.76
N LEU A 202 34.53 0.44 14.63
CA LEU A 202 33.45 -0.47 15.03
C LEU A 202 33.15 -0.37 16.53
N ARG A 203 34.19 -0.39 17.38
CA ARG A 203 34.02 -0.26 18.84
C ARG A 203 33.39 1.08 19.20
N THR A 204 33.87 2.17 18.60
CA THR A 204 33.32 3.52 18.81
C THR A 204 31.84 3.57 18.43
N LEU A 205 31.46 2.99 17.29
CA LEU A 205 30.08 2.95 16.83
C LEU A 205 29.18 2.16 17.80
N LEU A 206 29.64 1.00 18.28
CA LEU A 206 28.87 0.18 19.22
C LEU A 206 28.75 0.84 20.60
N THR A 207 29.79 1.51 21.08
CA THR A 207 29.75 2.28 22.33
C THR A 207 28.76 3.45 22.23
N GLU A 208 28.75 4.16 21.10
CA GLU A 208 27.77 5.24 20.85
C GLU A 208 26.32 4.73 20.78
N LEU A 209 26.12 3.48 20.38
CA LEU A 209 24.82 2.82 20.40
C LEU A 209 24.42 2.29 21.80
N GLY A 210 25.25 2.50 22.81
CA GLY A 210 25.01 2.06 24.18
C GLY A 210 25.19 0.56 24.39
N VAL A 211 25.91 -0.12 23.50
CA VAL A 211 26.20 -1.56 23.65
C VAL A 211 27.21 -1.76 24.78
N PRO A 212 26.97 -2.67 25.72
CA PRO A 212 27.92 -2.95 26.79
C PRO A 212 29.27 -3.46 26.27
N GLU A 213 30.38 -2.98 26.83
CA GLU A 213 31.75 -3.43 26.55
C GLU A 213 31.93 -4.97 26.46
N PRO A 214 31.35 -5.82 27.34
CA PRO A 214 31.47 -7.28 27.20
C PRO A 214 30.87 -7.82 25.90
N THR A 215 29.75 -7.23 25.44
CA THR A 215 29.07 -7.59 24.19
C THR A 215 29.88 -7.13 22.98
N ILE A 216 30.50 -5.94 23.06
CA ILE A 216 31.42 -5.44 22.01
C ILE A 216 32.61 -6.37 21.84
N ASN A 217 33.21 -6.83 22.94
CA ASN A 217 34.33 -7.77 22.89
C ASN A 217 33.94 -9.12 22.27
N GLN A 218 32.73 -9.61 22.53
CA GLN A 218 32.24 -10.84 21.91
C GLN A 218 32.06 -10.70 20.39
N ILE A 219 31.55 -9.56 19.92
CA ILE A 219 31.38 -9.27 18.48
C ILE A 219 32.74 -9.15 17.78
N VAL A 220 33.70 -8.42 18.36
CA VAL A 220 35.03 -8.25 17.75
C VAL A 220 35.79 -9.59 17.73
N ASN A 221 35.71 -10.37 18.82
CA ASN A 221 36.39 -11.66 18.91
C ASN A 221 35.74 -12.75 18.05
N SER A 222 34.50 -12.54 17.57
CA SER A 222 33.83 -13.48 16.67
C SER A 222 34.22 -13.31 15.20
N GLY A 223 35.28 -12.53 14.92
CA GLY A 223 35.82 -12.34 13.57
C GLY A 223 35.20 -11.17 12.79
N ILE A 224 34.38 -10.34 13.44
CA ILE A 224 33.75 -9.16 12.81
C ILE A 224 34.62 -7.95 13.11
N ALA A 225 35.43 -7.58 12.13
CA ALA A 225 36.43 -6.52 12.29
C ALA A 225 35.96 -5.14 11.79
N THR A 226 34.90 -5.10 10.97
CA THR A 226 34.41 -3.85 10.37
C THR A 226 32.91 -3.65 10.57
N THR A 227 32.46 -2.40 10.50
CA THR A 227 31.03 -2.03 10.52
C THR A 227 30.27 -2.62 9.33
N THR A 228 30.93 -2.71 8.18
CA THR A 228 30.39 -3.35 6.97
C THR A 228 30.19 -4.85 7.16
N ASP A 229 31.14 -5.54 7.78
CA ASP A 229 31.00 -6.98 8.07
C ASP A 229 29.87 -7.25 9.05
N LEU A 230 29.70 -6.37 10.05
CA LEU A 230 28.60 -6.48 11.02
C LEU A 230 27.23 -6.29 10.35
N VAL A 231 27.14 -5.44 9.33
CA VAL A 231 25.89 -5.19 8.57
C VAL A 231 25.64 -6.25 7.50
N ALA A 232 26.70 -6.79 6.90
CA ALA A 232 26.62 -7.81 5.86
C ALA A 232 26.31 -9.20 6.44
N THR A 233 26.67 -9.44 7.69
CA THR A 233 26.42 -10.72 8.38
C THR A 233 25.00 -10.74 8.95
N SER A 234 24.22 -11.76 8.61
CA SER A 234 22.84 -11.88 9.11
C SER A 234 22.79 -12.06 10.62
N ALA A 235 21.73 -11.55 11.26
CA ALA A 235 21.53 -11.64 12.71
C ALA A 235 21.60 -13.09 13.24
N ASP A 236 21.06 -14.07 12.49
CA ASP A 236 21.15 -15.48 12.88
C ASP A 236 22.60 -16.01 12.87
N HIS A 237 23.43 -15.54 11.93
CA HIS A 237 24.83 -15.91 11.86
C HIS A 237 25.68 -15.16 12.91
N LEU A 238 25.29 -13.95 13.29
CA LEU A 238 25.88 -13.23 14.42
C LEU A 238 25.61 -13.93 15.75
N VAL A 239 24.41 -14.48 15.94
CA VAL A 239 24.05 -15.27 17.13
C VAL A 239 24.94 -16.51 17.25
N THR A 240 25.16 -17.25 16.15
CA THR A 240 26.00 -18.45 16.17
C THR A 240 27.47 -18.13 16.43
N LEU A 241 27.96 -17.00 15.91
CA LEU A 241 29.36 -16.58 16.06
C LEU A 241 29.66 -15.97 17.44
N THR A 242 28.73 -15.22 18.02
CA THR A 242 28.95 -14.49 19.28
C THR A 242 28.44 -15.22 20.52
N GLY A 243 27.51 -16.18 20.36
CA GLY A 243 26.86 -16.88 21.47
C GLY A 243 25.90 -16.01 22.28
N LEU A 244 25.56 -14.82 21.77
CA LEU A 244 24.62 -13.89 22.40
C LEU A 244 23.17 -14.30 22.17
N ASP A 245 22.26 -13.78 23.00
CA ASP A 245 20.84 -14.03 22.79
C ASP A 245 20.34 -13.36 21.51
N LYS A 246 19.42 -14.05 20.82
CA LYS A 246 18.90 -13.63 19.51
C LYS A 246 18.31 -12.22 19.54
N LYS A 247 17.62 -11.87 20.61
CA LYS A 247 16.97 -10.58 20.75
C LYS A 247 17.98 -9.43 20.86
N THR A 248 19.01 -9.59 21.69
CA THR A 248 20.09 -8.60 21.82
C THR A 248 20.83 -8.40 20.49
N ILE A 249 21.10 -9.46 19.74
CA ILE A 249 21.76 -9.36 18.43
C ILE A 249 20.86 -8.66 17.40
N GLU A 250 19.56 -8.99 17.34
CA GLU A 250 18.61 -8.32 16.44
C GLU A 250 18.51 -6.82 16.76
N ASP A 251 18.46 -6.46 18.04
CA ASP A 251 18.40 -5.07 18.49
C ASP A 251 19.68 -4.30 18.11
N ILE A 252 20.86 -4.89 18.32
CA ILE A 252 22.15 -4.30 17.92
C ILE A 252 22.24 -4.16 16.40
N HIS A 253 21.90 -5.22 15.65
CA HIS A 253 21.98 -5.24 14.20
C HIS A 253 21.05 -4.19 13.58
N MET A 254 19.82 -4.07 14.07
CA MET A 254 18.88 -3.02 13.62
C MET A 254 19.38 -1.62 13.96
N ALA A 255 19.95 -1.42 15.16
CA ALA A 255 20.49 -0.11 15.57
C ALA A 255 21.69 0.32 14.70
N VAL A 256 22.59 -0.62 14.39
CA VAL A 256 23.74 -0.39 13.50
C VAL A 256 23.28 -0.07 12.08
N GLN A 257 22.36 -0.87 11.52
CA GLN A 257 21.80 -0.60 10.18
C GLN A 257 21.13 0.76 10.11
N LYS A 258 20.32 1.13 11.10
CA LYS A 258 19.67 2.44 11.13
C LYS A 258 20.70 3.58 11.14
N LYS A 259 21.80 3.42 11.89
CA LYS A 259 22.84 4.45 11.96
C LYS A 259 23.63 4.56 10.65
N VAL A 260 24.00 3.45 10.03
CA VAL A 260 24.72 3.43 8.76
C VAL A 260 23.87 3.99 7.61
N TRP A 261 22.59 3.63 7.52
CA TRP A 261 21.71 4.08 6.43
C TRP A 261 21.18 5.51 6.58
N PHE A 262 20.99 6.00 7.81
CA PHE A 262 20.36 7.31 8.04
C PHE A 262 21.25 8.35 8.71
N GLY A 263 22.35 7.94 9.35
CA GLY A 263 23.29 8.84 10.02
C GLY A 263 24.49 9.24 9.15
N GLY A 264 24.76 8.49 8.07
CA GLY A 264 26.03 8.56 7.34
C GLY A 264 27.16 7.90 8.13
N LEU A 265 28.09 7.27 7.41
CA LEU A 265 29.41 6.87 7.92
C LEU A 265 30.41 8.01 7.66
#